data_AF-A0AAD6ZPF8-F1
#
_entry.id   AF-A0AAD6ZPF8-F1
#
_cell.length_a   1.000
_cell.length_b   1.000
_cell.length_c   1.000
_cell.angle_alpha   90.00
_cell.angle_beta   90.00
_cell.angle_gamma   90.00
#
_symmetry.space_group_name_H-M   'P 1'
#
loop_
_entity.id
_entity.type
_entity.pdbx_description
1 polymer ?
#
loop_
_entity_poly.entity_id
_entity_poly.type
_entity_poly.pdbx_seq_one_letter_code
_entity_poly.pdbx_strand_id
1 'polypeptide(L)'
;MRRTSTWTTHPRLAAAAAFLLCTARAAVAADNLACSGTGMDWYINMVGETPCQTYQKLRQICNAQYAVGVQNINTPPDSCSDQVSTCCCNTVAFSLSMLCLNCQQPIGNGTGYDAGVGAYQDYLGSCSNPQSFKLPTDIQTAVCNEKIKIANDIYSNGWGDGEWF
;
A
#
# COMPACT_ATOMS: atom_id res chain seq x y z
N MET A 1 -57.74 49.43 -45.85
CA MET A 1 -56.87 50.37 -45.13
C MET A 1 -56.59 49.81 -43.73
N ARG A 2 -55.31 49.71 -43.33
CA ARG A 2 -54.79 49.45 -41.95
C ARG A 2 -55.17 48.08 -41.34
N ARG A 3 -54.32 47.29 -40.69
CA ARG A 3 -53.02 47.49 -40.02
C ARG A 3 -52.22 46.18 -40.03
N THR A 4 -50.90 46.34 -40.05
CA THR A 4 -49.85 45.38 -39.75
C THR A 4 -49.90 44.88 -38.30
N SER A 5 -49.49 43.62 -38.07
CA SER A 5 -48.91 43.17 -36.80
C SER A 5 -48.08 41.92 -37.03
N THR A 6 -46.77 42.09 -37.17
CA THR A 6 -45.75 41.04 -37.16
C THR A 6 -45.27 40.85 -35.72
N TRP A 7 -45.46 39.65 -35.18
CA TRP A 7 -44.84 39.23 -33.92
C TRP A 7 -43.77 38.19 -34.18
N THR A 8 -42.66 38.42 -33.51
CA THR A 8 -41.36 37.76 -33.50
C THR A 8 -41.41 36.37 -32.85
N THR A 9 -40.70 35.40 -33.43
CA THR A 9 -40.20 34.23 -32.70
C THR A 9 -38.82 33.83 -33.24
N HIS A 10 -37.78 34.09 -32.43
CA HIS A 10 -36.43 33.55 -32.62
C HIS A 10 -36.39 32.12 -32.06
N PRO A 11 -35.98 31.11 -32.82
CA PRO A 11 -35.56 29.85 -32.22
C PRO A 11 -34.12 30.00 -31.71
N ARG A 12 -33.99 29.82 -30.40
CA ARG A 12 -32.78 29.89 -29.60
C ARG A 12 -31.80 28.79 -30.04
N LEU A 13 -30.54 29.18 -30.21
CA LEU A 13 -29.38 28.30 -30.29
C LEU A 13 -29.39 27.33 -29.09
N ALA A 14 -29.59 26.04 -29.34
CA ALA A 14 -29.39 25.00 -28.35
C ALA A 14 -27.90 24.65 -28.32
N ALA A 15 -27.17 25.20 -27.35
CA ALA A 15 -25.79 24.83 -27.07
C ALA A 15 -25.76 23.40 -26.50
N ALA A 16 -25.11 22.48 -27.21
CA ALA A 16 -24.81 21.14 -26.72
C ALA A 16 -23.70 21.25 -25.65
N ALA A 17 -24.05 21.05 -24.38
CA ALA A 17 -23.08 20.94 -23.30
C ALA A 17 -22.43 19.54 -23.34
N ALA A 18 -21.19 19.48 -23.80
CA ALA A 18 -20.37 18.28 -23.67
C ALA A 18 -19.95 18.10 -22.20
N PHE A 19 -20.49 17.08 -21.54
CA PHE A 19 -20.06 16.66 -20.21
C PHE A 19 -18.62 16.14 -20.28
N LEU A 20 -17.66 16.97 -19.87
CA LEU A 20 -16.30 16.51 -19.56
C LEU A 20 -16.37 15.64 -18.31
N LEU A 21 -16.39 14.31 -18.50
CA LEU A 21 -16.09 13.35 -17.45
C LEU A 21 -14.60 13.43 -17.13
N CYS A 22 -14.22 14.36 -16.26
CA CYS A 22 -12.94 14.29 -15.56
C CYS A 22 -12.98 13.05 -14.67
N THR A 23 -12.40 11.95 -15.13
CA THR A 23 -12.06 10.84 -14.25
C THR A 23 -10.95 11.31 -13.33
N ALA A 24 -11.32 11.78 -12.13
CA ALA A 24 -10.37 12.02 -11.07
C ALA A 24 -9.71 10.68 -10.72
N ARG A 25 -8.54 10.40 -11.29
CA ARG A 25 -7.64 9.39 -10.73
C ARG A 25 -7.30 9.89 -9.32
N ALA A 26 -7.68 9.12 -8.32
CA ALA A 26 -7.39 9.43 -6.93
C ALA A 26 -5.87 9.62 -6.78
N ALA A 27 -5.43 10.84 -6.49
CA ALA A 27 -4.07 11.13 -6.06
C ALA A 27 -3.96 10.66 -4.61
N VAL A 28 -3.77 9.36 -4.41
CA VAL A 28 -3.55 8.77 -3.09
C VAL A 28 -2.09 8.30 -3.05
N ALA A 29 -1.40 8.58 -1.93
CA ALA A 29 -0.21 7.85 -1.49
C ALA A 29 1.17 8.18 -2.08
N ALA A 30 1.46 9.38 -2.60
CA ALA A 30 2.88 9.73 -2.84
C ALA A 30 3.67 9.90 -1.52
N ASP A 31 3.03 10.46 -0.49
CA ASP A 31 3.68 10.83 0.78
C ASP A 31 3.96 9.61 1.67
N ASN A 32 2.97 8.75 1.89
CA ASN A 32 3.12 7.55 2.76
C ASN A 32 4.02 6.45 2.15
N LEU A 33 4.35 6.55 0.87
CA LEU A 33 5.20 5.58 0.18
C LEU A 33 6.66 6.02 0.10
N ALA A 34 6.95 7.30 0.34
CA ALA A 34 8.30 7.83 0.36
C ALA A 34 8.96 7.57 1.72
N CYS A 35 10.28 7.42 1.73
CA CYS A 35 11.03 7.38 3.00
C CYS A 35 11.39 8.79 3.45
N SER A 36 11.30 9.03 4.76
CA SER A 36 11.64 10.33 5.37
C SER A 36 13.15 10.50 5.62
N GLY A 37 13.90 9.39 5.62
CA GLY A 37 15.35 9.37 5.82
C GLY A 37 16.05 8.30 4.98
N THR A 38 17.34 8.09 5.27
CA THR A 38 18.23 7.17 4.53
C THR A 38 18.32 5.76 5.13
N GLY A 39 17.63 5.49 6.24
CA GLY A 39 17.73 4.19 6.94
C GLY A 39 17.35 2.99 6.07
N MET A 40 16.51 3.19 5.05
CA MET A 40 16.05 2.13 4.13
C MET A 40 16.78 2.12 2.78
N ASP A 41 17.86 2.88 2.61
CA ASP A 41 18.62 2.94 1.35
C ASP A 41 19.15 1.57 0.93
N TRP A 42 19.50 0.70 1.86
CA TRP A 42 19.93 -0.67 1.56
C TRP A 42 18.85 -1.45 0.80
N TYR A 43 17.59 -1.32 1.21
CA TYR A 43 16.47 -2.00 0.59
C TYR A 43 16.19 -1.37 -0.78
N ILE A 44 16.16 -0.03 -0.84
CA ILE A 44 15.93 0.72 -2.07
C ILE A 44 16.99 0.39 -3.12
N ASN A 45 18.27 0.32 -2.74
CA ASN A 45 19.37 0.01 -3.65
C ASN A 45 19.30 -1.44 -4.19
N MET A 46 18.81 -2.39 -3.39
CA MET A 46 18.65 -3.78 -3.83
C MET A 46 17.38 -4.02 -4.67
N VAL A 47 16.27 -3.44 -4.24
CA VAL A 47 14.93 -3.74 -4.80
C VAL A 47 14.55 -2.74 -5.89
N GLY A 48 14.99 -1.48 -5.78
CA GLY A 48 14.68 -0.38 -6.69
C GLY A 48 13.42 0.42 -6.32
N GLU A 49 12.83 0.15 -5.16
CA GLU A 49 11.64 0.84 -4.62
C GLU A 49 11.68 0.85 -3.09
N THR A 50 10.84 1.67 -2.46
CA THR A 50 10.78 1.72 -0.99
C THR A 50 10.10 0.47 -0.42
N PRO A 51 10.40 0.08 0.83
CA PRO A 51 9.69 -1.02 1.49
C PRO A 51 8.18 -0.80 1.55
N CYS A 52 7.72 0.45 1.72
CA CYS A 52 6.30 0.80 1.67
C CYS A 52 5.67 0.52 0.31
N GLN A 53 6.37 0.81 -0.79
CA GLN A 53 5.90 0.50 -2.14
C GLN A 53 5.76 -1.02 -2.34
N THR A 54 6.77 -1.79 -1.91
CA THR A 54 6.69 -3.26 -2.00
C THR A 54 5.56 -3.81 -1.13
N TYR A 55 5.41 -3.32 0.11
CA TYR A 55 4.34 -3.73 1.02
C TYR A 55 2.96 -3.47 0.42
N GLN A 56 2.75 -2.28 -0.14
CA GLN A 56 1.50 -1.93 -0.81
C GLN A 56 1.20 -2.88 -1.97
N LYS A 57 2.18 -3.12 -2.85
CA LYS A 57 2.02 -4.02 -4.00
C LYS A 57 1.68 -5.44 -3.57
N LEU A 58 2.35 -5.97 -2.54
CA LEU A 58 2.07 -7.30 -1.99
C LEU A 58 0.61 -7.41 -1.52
N ARG A 59 0.13 -6.42 -0.75
CA ARG A 59 -1.26 -6.38 -0.27
C ARG A 59 -2.25 -6.22 -1.42
N GLN A 60 -1.88 -5.46 -2.46
CA GLN A 60 -2.71 -5.21 -3.63
C GLN A 60 -3.02 -6.45 -4.48
N ILE A 61 -2.23 -7.53 -4.35
CA ILE A 61 -2.56 -8.84 -4.95
C ILE A 61 -3.93 -9.34 -4.44
N CYS A 62 -4.24 -9.16 -3.16
CA CYS A 62 -5.50 -9.63 -2.55
C CYS A 62 -6.54 -8.51 -2.39
N ASN A 63 -6.09 -7.26 -2.33
CA ASN A 63 -6.95 -6.09 -2.13
C ASN A 63 -6.43 -4.93 -2.99
N ALA A 64 -6.91 -4.83 -4.23
CA ALA A 64 -6.44 -3.83 -5.20
C ALA A 64 -6.61 -2.37 -4.72
N GLN A 65 -7.48 -2.12 -3.74
CA GLN A 65 -7.73 -0.82 -3.14
C GLN A 65 -6.84 -0.55 -1.92
N TYR A 66 -6.05 -1.52 -1.48
CA TYR A 66 -5.13 -1.34 -0.36
C TYR A 66 -4.16 -0.20 -0.68
N ALA A 67 -4.04 0.72 0.28
CA ALA A 67 -3.11 1.83 0.23
C ALA A 67 -2.42 1.93 1.57
N VAL A 68 -1.10 2.10 1.55
CA VAL A 68 -0.33 2.25 2.78
C VAL A 68 -0.65 3.60 3.42
N GLY A 69 -1.08 3.53 4.68
CA GLY A 69 -1.25 4.69 5.55
C GLY A 69 0.05 5.10 6.24
N VAL A 70 -0.05 6.10 7.12
CA VAL A 70 1.01 6.38 8.09
C VAL A 70 1.09 5.21 9.07
N GLN A 71 2.29 4.67 9.25
CA GLN A 71 2.57 3.52 10.10
C GLN A 71 2.52 3.90 11.58
N ASN A 72 2.00 2.99 12.40
CA ASN A 72 1.96 3.18 13.84
C ASN A 72 3.35 2.94 14.45
N ILE A 73 3.86 3.90 15.22
CA ILE A 73 5.13 3.74 15.93
C ILE A 73 5.04 2.77 17.12
N ASN A 74 3.83 2.52 17.63
CA ASN A 74 3.59 1.50 18.64
C ASN A 74 3.36 0.17 17.90
N THR A 75 4.38 -0.68 17.88
CA THR A 75 4.40 -1.89 17.06
C THR A 75 3.37 -2.93 17.55
N PRO A 76 2.72 -3.67 16.64
CA PRO A 76 2.95 -3.70 15.19
C PRO A 76 2.43 -2.46 14.45
N PRO A 77 3.06 -2.08 13.32
CA PRO A 77 2.82 -0.79 12.68
C PRO A 77 1.55 -0.76 11.81
N ASP A 78 1.08 -1.94 11.42
CA ASP A 78 -0.16 -2.19 10.68
C ASP A 78 -0.81 -3.48 11.23
N SER A 79 -1.98 -3.85 10.70
CA SER A 79 -2.62 -5.14 10.96
C SER A 79 -3.06 -5.82 9.65
N CYS A 80 -3.13 -7.15 9.68
CA CYS A 80 -3.67 -7.92 8.58
C CYS A 80 -5.21 -7.90 8.60
N SER A 81 -5.79 -6.79 8.12
CA SER A 81 -7.24 -6.54 8.13
C SER A 81 -7.95 -6.76 6.78
N ASP A 82 -7.27 -7.33 5.79
CA ASP A 82 -7.87 -7.56 4.47
C ASP A 82 -8.92 -8.68 4.51
N GLN A 83 -10.00 -8.51 3.74
CA GLN A 83 -11.02 -9.55 3.58
C GLN A 83 -10.43 -10.87 3.04
N VAL A 84 -9.47 -10.77 2.12
CA VAL A 84 -8.65 -11.89 1.66
C VAL A 84 -7.26 -11.73 2.28
N SER A 85 -7.08 -12.33 3.46
CA SER A 85 -5.90 -12.09 4.29
C SER A 85 -4.64 -12.82 3.82
N THR A 86 -4.70 -13.72 2.83
CA THR A 86 -3.57 -14.54 2.36
C THR A 86 -2.31 -13.70 2.03
N CYS A 87 -2.48 -12.49 1.50
CA CYS A 87 -1.37 -11.58 1.17
C CYS A 87 -0.70 -10.92 2.38
N CYS A 88 -1.41 -10.79 3.52
CA CYS A 88 -0.86 -10.23 4.76
C CYS A 88 -0.63 -11.26 5.86
N CYS A 89 -1.21 -12.46 5.75
CA CYS A 89 -1.19 -13.47 6.80
C CYS A 89 0.12 -14.26 6.83
N ASN A 90 1.25 -13.57 6.82
CA ASN A 90 2.57 -14.16 6.71
C ASN A 90 3.65 -13.21 7.26
N THR A 91 4.78 -13.77 7.68
CA THR A 91 5.87 -12.96 8.26
C THR A 91 6.54 -12.04 7.23
N VAL A 92 6.49 -12.36 5.93
CA VAL A 92 7.07 -11.51 4.88
C VAL A 92 6.35 -10.16 4.81
N ALA A 93 5.02 -10.19 4.86
CA ALA A 93 4.17 -8.98 4.91
C ALA A 93 4.38 -8.20 6.21
N PHE A 94 4.49 -8.89 7.35
CA PHE A 94 4.83 -8.25 8.63
C PHE A 94 6.19 -7.54 8.57
N SER A 95 7.24 -8.22 8.10
CA SER A 95 8.58 -7.63 7.96
C SER A 95 8.58 -6.43 7.00
N LEU A 96 7.84 -6.50 5.90
CA LEU A 96 7.69 -5.36 4.99
C LEU A 96 6.95 -4.19 5.65
N SER A 97 5.97 -4.44 6.52
CA SER A 97 5.30 -3.39 7.31
C SER A 97 6.25 -2.73 8.32
N MET A 98 7.11 -3.51 8.99
CA MET A 98 8.15 -3.00 9.90
C MET A 98 9.19 -2.16 9.15
N LEU A 99 9.62 -2.59 7.97
CA LEU A 99 10.48 -1.79 7.11
C LEU A 99 9.78 -0.55 6.58
N CYS A 100 8.48 -0.61 6.32
CA CYS A 100 7.71 0.57 5.94
C CYS A 100 7.59 1.58 7.09
N LEU A 101 7.42 1.12 8.34
CA LEU A 101 7.50 2.00 9.51
C LEU A 101 8.84 2.72 9.53
N ASN A 102 9.92 1.95 9.46
CA ASN A 102 11.28 2.47 9.45
C ASN A 102 11.56 3.40 8.26
N CYS A 103 10.94 3.17 7.10
CA CYS A 103 10.99 4.07 5.93
C CYS A 103 10.32 5.42 6.23
N GLN A 104 9.11 5.42 6.78
CA GLN A 104 8.33 6.64 7.02
C GLN A 104 8.91 7.51 8.14
N GLN A 105 9.70 6.94 9.03
CA GLN A 105 10.34 7.68 10.12
C GLN A 105 11.67 8.29 9.66
N PRO A 106 12.07 9.46 10.21
CA PRO A 106 13.34 10.13 9.86
C PRO A 106 14.53 9.45 10.54
N ILE A 107 14.60 8.13 10.46
CA ILE A 107 15.75 7.36 10.93
C ILE A 107 16.82 7.44 9.83
N GLY A 108 17.97 8.02 10.17
CA GLY A 108 19.16 7.93 9.34
C GLY A 108 19.80 6.56 9.50
N ASN A 109 21.10 6.53 9.79
CA ASN A 109 21.80 5.31 10.22
C ASN A 109 21.64 5.04 11.75
N GLY A 110 20.60 5.61 12.37
CA GLY A 110 20.31 5.43 13.80
C GLY A 110 19.62 4.10 14.09
N THR A 111 19.24 3.89 15.35
CA THR A 111 18.41 2.73 15.73
C THR A 111 17.03 2.84 15.11
N GLY A 112 16.61 1.80 14.41
CA GLY A 112 15.26 1.69 13.87
C GLY A 112 14.20 1.46 14.95
N TYR A 113 12.97 1.25 14.50
CA TYR A 113 11.86 0.82 15.34
C TYR A 113 11.79 -0.69 15.35
N ASP A 114 12.04 -1.27 16.53
CA ASP A 114 11.95 -2.70 16.78
C ASP A 114 10.54 -3.09 17.22
N ALA A 115 10.22 -4.38 17.13
CA ALA A 115 8.99 -4.93 17.67
C ALA A 115 9.29 -6.03 18.69
N GLY A 116 8.64 -5.93 19.85
CA GLY A 116 8.82 -6.92 20.92
C GLY A 116 8.18 -8.27 20.59
N VAL A 117 8.48 -9.26 21.44
CA VAL A 117 7.85 -10.59 21.42
C VAL A 117 6.32 -10.46 21.35
N GLY A 118 5.69 -11.22 20.45
CA GLY A 118 4.24 -11.18 20.25
C GLY A 118 3.76 -10.22 19.14
N ALA A 119 4.62 -9.32 18.63
CA ALA A 119 4.17 -8.29 17.69
C ALA A 119 3.67 -8.86 16.35
N TYR A 120 4.28 -9.93 15.84
CA TYR A 120 3.77 -10.64 14.67
C TYR A 120 2.38 -11.24 14.95
N GLN A 121 2.15 -11.81 16.13
CA GLN A 121 0.87 -12.38 16.53
C GLN A 121 -0.20 -11.29 16.65
N ASP A 122 0.15 -10.12 17.17
CA ASP A 122 -0.73 -8.96 17.19
C ASP A 122 -1.04 -8.45 15.77
N TYR A 123 -0.04 -8.42 14.88
CA TYR A 123 -0.19 -8.04 13.48
C TYR A 123 -1.17 -8.95 12.74
N LEU A 124 -1.10 -10.26 13.02
CA LEU A 124 -1.93 -11.28 12.40
C LEU A 124 -3.43 -11.10 12.69
N GLY A 125 -3.80 -10.54 13.85
CA GLY A 125 -5.19 -10.35 14.25
C GLY A 125 -6.00 -11.65 14.16
N SER A 126 -7.01 -11.70 13.28
CA SER A 126 -7.90 -12.87 13.10
C SER A 126 -7.44 -13.86 12.03
N CYS A 127 -6.15 -13.85 11.69
CA CYS A 127 -5.55 -14.73 10.71
C CYS A 127 -5.77 -16.21 11.05
N SER A 128 -6.33 -16.96 10.11
CA SER A 128 -6.69 -18.37 10.34
C SER A 128 -5.52 -19.34 10.09
N ASN A 129 -4.59 -18.99 9.21
CA ASN A 129 -3.49 -19.86 8.79
C ASN A 129 -2.22 -19.05 8.47
N PRO A 130 -1.59 -18.45 9.49
CA PRO A 130 -0.39 -17.64 9.29
C PRO A 130 0.77 -18.47 8.74
N GLN A 131 1.52 -17.90 7.78
CA GLN A 131 2.74 -18.51 7.27
C GLN A 131 3.99 -17.87 7.86
N SER A 132 4.86 -18.69 8.43
CA SER A 132 6.16 -18.25 8.93
C SER A 132 7.23 -18.40 7.85
N PHE A 133 8.05 -17.36 7.67
CA PHE A 133 9.24 -17.32 6.82
C PHE A 133 9.00 -17.55 5.33
N LYS A 134 7.75 -17.41 4.88
CA LYS A 134 7.40 -17.64 3.47
C LYS A 134 6.10 -16.97 3.10
N LEU A 135 5.93 -16.73 1.81
CA LEU A 135 4.63 -16.48 1.20
C LEU A 135 3.91 -17.81 0.93
N PRO A 136 2.57 -17.85 1.00
CA PRO A 136 1.78 -18.91 0.39
C PRO A 136 2.14 -19.10 -1.10
N THR A 137 2.08 -20.32 -1.62
CA THR A 137 2.57 -20.65 -2.97
C THR A 137 1.87 -19.86 -4.08
N ASP A 138 0.57 -19.63 -3.95
CA ASP A 138 -0.24 -18.82 -4.85
C ASP A 138 0.20 -17.35 -4.81
N ILE A 139 0.44 -16.80 -3.63
CA ILE A 139 0.94 -15.43 -3.45
C ILE A 139 2.37 -15.29 -3.99
N GLN A 140 3.25 -16.28 -3.75
CA GLN A 140 4.60 -16.29 -4.31
C GLN A 140 4.57 -16.28 -5.84
N THR A 141 3.65 -17.04 -6.43
CA THR A 141 3.43 -17.08 -7.88
C THR A 141 2.95 -15.72 -8.40
N ALA A 142 2.01 -15.09 -7.70
CA ALA A 142 1.51 -13.76 -8.04
C ALA A 142 2.61 -12.68 -7.95
N VAL A 143 3.43 -12.70 -6.88
CA VAL A 143 4.60 -11.83 -6.73
C VAL A 143 5.54 -11.96 -7.93
N CYS A 144 5.82 -13.19 -8.39
CA CYS A 144 6.63 -13.42 -9.58
C CYS A 144 5.97 -12.87 -10.86
N ASN A 145 4.67 -13.12 -11.05
CA ASN A 145 3.93 -12.68 -12.24
C ASN A 145 3.81 -11.15 -12.33
N GLU A 146 3.62 -10.48 -11.20
CA GLU A 146 3.54 -9.02 -11.10
C GLU A 146 4.91 -8.34 -11.03
N LYS A 147 6.00 -9.13 -11.04
CA LYS A 147 7.38 -8.66 -10.95
C LYS A 147 7.64 -7.84 -9.69
N ILE A 148 6.97 -8.18 -8.59
CA ILE A 148 7.20 -7.59 -7.28
C ILE A 148 8.51 -8.18 -6.77
N LYS A 149 9.48 -7.30 -6.50
CA LYS A 149 10.78 -7.69 -5.96
C LYS A 149 10.73 -7.58 -4.44
N ILE A 150 11.16 -8.63 -3.75
CA ILE A 150 11.29 -8.67 -2.29
C ILE A 150 12.70 -9.16 -2.01
N ALA A 151 13.46 -8.46 -1.17
CA ALA A 151 14.81 -8.89 -0.82
C ALA A 151 14.78 -10.26 -0.13
N ASN A 152 15.71 -11.15 -0.47
CA ASN A 152 15.74 -12.52 0.04
C ASN A 152 15.81 -12.56 1.57
N ASP A 153 16.51 -11.62 2.18
CA ASP A 153 16.67 -11.50 3.63
C ASP A 153 15.30 -11.38 4.34
N ILE A 154 14.27 -10.83 3.68
CA ILE A 154 12.91 -10.74 4.23
C ILE A 154 12.28 -12.12 4.49
N TYR A 155 12.68 -13.14 3.72
CA TYR A 155 12.20 -14.52 3.91
C TYR A 155 12.92 -15.23 5.07
N SER A 156 14.05 -14.71 5.54
CA SER A 156 14.86 -15.33 6.62
C SER A 156 14.94 -14.51 7.90
N ASN A 157 14.63 -13.21 7.88
CA ASN A 157 14.85 -12.27 8.99
C ASN A 157 13.72 -12.26 10.04
N GLY A 158 12.83 -13.24 10.04
CA GLY A 158 11.84 -13.38 11.11
C GLY A 158 12.44 -13.99 12.38
N TRP A 159 11.78 -13.74 13.50
CA TRP A 159 12.14 -14.33 14.78
C TRP A 159 11.01 -15.26 15.23
N GLY A 160 11.35 -16.39 15.86
CA GLY A 160 10.38 -17.45 16.18
C GLY A 160 9.24 -16.98 17.10
N ASP A 161 9.53 -16.00 17.95
CA ASP A 161 8.58 -15.48 18.95
C ASP A 161 7.80 -14.25 18.45
N GLY A 162 7.94 -13.90 17.16
CA GLY A 162 7.19 -12.81 16.52
C GLY A 162 7.74 -11.41 16.76
N GLU A 163 8.93 -11.29 17.34
CA GLU A 163 9.70 -10.05 17.44
C GLU A 163 10.32 -9.64 16.08
N TRP A 164 10.84 -8.40 16.01
CA TRP A 164 11.50 -7.84 14.83
C TRP A 164 12.60 -6.85 15.24
N PHE A 165 13.75 -6.92 14.57
CA PHE A 165 14.94 -6.08 14.74
C PHE A 165 15.65 -5.84 13.40
#